data_AF-A0A6J2TNQ2-F1
#
_entry.id   AF-A0A6J2TNQ2-F1
#
_cell.length_a   1.000
_cell.length_b   1.000
_cell.length_c   1.000
_cell.angle_alpha   90.00
_cell.angle_beta   90.00
_cell.angle_gamma   90.00
#
_symmetry.space_group_name_H-M   'P 1'
#
loop_
_entity.id
_entity.type
_entity.pdbx_description
1 polymer ?
#
loop_
_entity_poly.entity_id
_entity_poly.type
_entity_poly.pdbx_seq_one_letter_code
_entity_poly.pdbx_strand_id
1 'polypeptide(L)'
;MIIACGYCQSPETASITTTVAAFAPTADPTAAPTAAPTAAPTAAPTAAPTAAPTAAPTAAPTTAPTTTMSPIYETNKVITQALKDLLNERMGYYDGNTEYKEYITNVRFAAKRSINFLAQKIETYYKFTEYNKQRLELESAIKDRLARLNNVLIPSQTPNSSCSKFYLQQRIVLEDALRATNAKKEAKIRENSEDCKYVDNEYDYY
;
A
#
# COMPACT_ATOMS: atom_id res chain seq x y z
N MET A 1 36.15 -38.97 -1.30
CA MET A 1 36.45 -39.07 -2.74
C MET A 1 36.97 -37.71 -3.18
N ILE A 2 38.14 -37.67 -3.84
CA ILE A 2 38.86 -36.43 -4.22
C ILE A 2 38.61 -36.18 -5.73
N ILE A 3 39.01 -35.01 -6.25
CA ILE A 3 39.16 -34.65 -7.67
C ILE A 3 37.86 -34.12 -8.32
N ALA A 4 37.84 -32.95 -8.99
CA ALA A 4 38.79 -31.83 -9.02
C ALA A 4 38.11 -30.53 -9.48
N CYS A 5 38.73 -29.39 -9.15
CA CYS A 5 38.47 -28.11 -9.79
C CYS A 5 39.48 -27.90 -10.94
N GLY A 6 39.04 -27.32 -12.06
CA GLY A 6 39.88 -26.92 -13.19
C GLY A 6 39.02 -26.17 -14.23
N TYR A 7 39.51 -25.15 -14.93
CA TYR A 7 40.89 -24.65 -15.05
C TYR A 7 40.93 -23.11 -15.08
N CYS A 8 42.09 -22.55 -14.75
CA CYS A 8 42.38 -21.12 -14.89
C CYS A 8 42.59 -20.71 -16.36
N GLN A 9 42.37 -19.44 -16.69
CA GLN A 9 43.34 -18.68 -17.47
C GLN A 9 43.24 -17.17 -17.22
N SER A 10 44.38 -16.50 -17.24
CA SER A 10 44.59 -15.09 -16.86
C SER A 10 45.55 -14.42 -17.89
N PRO A 11 46.04 -13.18 -17.67
CA PRO A 11 45.76 -12.04 -18.55
C PRO A 11 46.88 -11.72 -19.55
N GLU A 12 46.59 -10.82 -20.50
CA GLU A 12 47.62 -10.18 -21.34
C GLU A 12 47.79 -8.68 -21.04
N THR A 13 49.04 -8.24 -21.14
CA THR A 13 49.55 -6.91 -20.79
C THR A 13 50.08 -6.17 -22.02
N ALA A 14 49.93 -4.83 -22.09
CA ALA A 14 50.61 -3.98 -23.10
C ALA A 14 50.96 -2.58 -22.55
N SER A 15 51.98 -1.92 -23.11
CA SER A 15 52.66 -0.71 -22.58
C SER A 15 53.54 -0.03 -23.67
N ILE A 16 54.14 1.16 -23.51
CA ILE A 16 54.29 2.03 -22.33
C ILE A 16 53.42 3.31 -22.45
N THR A 17 53.81 4.54 -22.85
CA THR A 17 55.09 5.14 -23.32
C THR A 17 55.14 6.64 -23.00
N THR A 18 56.34 7.21 -22.81
CA THR A 18 56.58 8.63 -22.44
C THR A 18 57.31 9.41 -23.54
N THR A 19 56.94 10.67 -23.77
CA THR A 19 57.88 11.75 -24.19
C THR A 19 57.40 13.13 -23.73
N VAL A 20 58.35 14.01 -23.40
CA VAL A 20 58.16 15.40 -22.96
C VAL A 20 59.02 16.30 -23.86
N ALA A 21 58.51 17.45 -24.31
CA ALA A 21 59.32 18.62 -24.69
C ALA A 21 58.46 19.88 -24.82
N ALA A 22 59.00 21.03 -24.39
CA ALA A 22 58.43 22.37 -24.59
C ALA A 22 59.53 23.31 -25.09
N PHE A 23 59.21 24.27 -25.97
CA PHE A 23 60.01 25.50 -26.19
C PHE A 23 59.17 26.58 -26.90
N ALA A 24 59.34 27.84 -26.50
CA ALA A 24 58.90 29.07 -27.20
C ALA A 24 60.14 29.73 -27.88
N PRO A 25 60.10 30.84 -28.68
CA PRO A 25 59.50 32.15 -28.31
C PRO A 25 58.94 33.02 -29.48
N THR A 26 58.66 34.30 -29.18
CA THR A 26 58.05 35.41 -29.96
C THR A 26 59.00 36.25 -30.84
N ALA A 27 58.46 36.92 -31.88
CA ALA A 27 58.92 38.26 -32.35
C ALA A 27 57.87 39.03 -33.22
N ASP A 28 57.90 40.36 -33.11
CA ASP A 28 57.13 41.49 -33.72
C ASP A 28 57.60 41.85 -35.17
N PRO A 29 57.21 42.97 -35.87
CA PRO A 29 56.20 44.03 -35.60
C PRO A 29 55.32 44.53 -36.78
N THR A 30 54.47 45.50 -36.45
CA THR A 30 53.52 46.33 -37.26
C THR A 30 54.17 47.44 -38.10
N ALA A 31 53.57 47.85 -39.25
CA ALA A 31 53.60 49.25 -39.74
C ALA A 31 52.51 49.60 -40.80
N ALA A 32 52.05 50.85 -40.73
CA ALA A 32 50.97 51.59 -41.42
C ALA A 32 51.23 51.93 -42.93
N PRO A 33 50.45 52.77 -43.69
CA PRO A 33 49.59 53.89 -43.26
C PRO A 33 48.24 54.15 -44.00
N THR A 34 47.56 55.20 -43.54
CA THR A 34 46.23 55.71 -43.94
C THR A 34 46.31 56.94 -44.86
N ALA A 35 45.31 57.16 -45.74
CA ALA A 35 44.88 58.51 -46.19
C ALA A 35 43.43 58.51 -46.72
N ALA A 36 42.69 59.60 -46.49
CA ALA A 36 41.30 59.82 -46.96
C ALA A 36 41.25 60.73 -48.21
N PRO A 37 40.07 61.02 -48.82
CA PRO A 37 39.24 62.14 -48.30
C PRO A 37 37.71 61.98 -48.45
N THR A 38 36.98 62.96 -47.91
CA THR A 38 35.50 63.04 -47.83
C THR A 38 34.92 64.14 -48.72
N ALA A 39 33.74 63.95 -49.31
CA ALA A 39 32.84 65.04 -49.73
C ALA A 39 31.36 64.58 -49.78
N ALA A 40 30.43 65.47 -49.41
CA ALA A 40 28.96 65.33 -49.47
C ALA A 40 28.41 66.22 -50.65
N PRO A 41 27.10 66.41 -50.96
CA PRO A 41 25.91 66.30 -50.06
C PRO A 41 24.57 65.77 -50.68
N THR A 42 23.52 66.01 -49.89
CA THR A 42 22.09 65.58 -49.85
C THR A 42 21.16 65.87 -51.04
N ALA A 43 20.08 65.07 -51.19
CA ALA A 43 18.76 65.54 -51.65
C ALA A 43 17.56 64.65 -51.18
N ALA A 44 16.64 65.26 -50.40
CA ALA A 44 15.19 65.01 -50.20
C ALA A 44 14.60 63.62 -49.77
N PRO A 45 13.48 63.60 -48.99
CA PRO A 45 12.82 62.39 -48.49
C PRO A 45 11.48 62.04 -49.16
N THR A 46 10.98 60.81 -48.94
CA THR A 46 9.56 60.44 -49.14
C THR A 46 9.11 59.47 -48.04
N ALA A 47 7.86 59.61 -47.55
CA ALA A 47 7.38 58.93 -46.35
C ALA A 47 6.40 57.77 -46.63
N ALA A 48 6.41 56.76 -45.74
CA ALA A 48 5.25 55.92 -45.41
C ALA A 48 5.37 55.44 -43.95
N PRO A 49 4.31 55.51 -43.12
CA PRO A 49 4.41 55.21 -41.68
C PRO A 49 3.94 53.80 -41.29
N THR A 50 4.29 53.44 -40.05
CA THR A 50 3.64 52.43 -39.16
C THR A 50 3.83 50.93 -39.43
N ALA A 51 4.63 50.31 -38.56
CA ALA A 51 4.25 49.10 -37.84
C ALA A 51 4.47 49.32 -36.33
N ALA A 52 3.58 48.80 -35.48
CA ALA A 52 3.55 49.06 -34.04
C ALA A 52 4.68 48.33 -33.27
N PRO A 53 5.04 48.78 -32.04
CA PRO A 53 6.09 48.13 -31.26
C PRO A 53 5.59 46.80 -30.67
N THR A 54 6.32 45.71 -30.90
CA THR A 54 6.12 44.46 -30.17
C THR A 54 7.20 44.33 -29.10
N ALA A 55 6.87 44.74 -27.87
CA ALA A 55 7.66 44.36 -26.70
C ALA A 55 7.56 42.84 -26.48
N ALA A 56 8.67 42.22 -26.07
CA ALA A 56 8.82 40.77 -26.05
C ALA A 56 7.89 40.06 -25.03
N PRO A 57 7.49 38.80 -25.30
CA PRO A 57 7.23 37.85 -24.23
C PRO A 57 8.58 37.37 -23.68
N THR A 58 9.02 37.95 -22.57
CA THR A 58 9.95 37.24 -21.69
C THR A 58 9.28 35.92 -21.33
N ALA A 59 9.86 34.79 -21.73
CA ALA A 59 9.37 33.49 -21.30
C ALA A 59 9.57 33.41 -19.77
N ALA A 60 8.51 33.70 -19.01
CA ALA A 60 8.49 33.41 -17.60
C ALA A 60 8.80 31.92 -17.45
N PRO A 61 9.77 31.52 -16.61
CA PRO A 61 10.00 30.11 -16.38
C PRO A 61 8.71 29.54 -15.81
N THR A 62 8.07 28.64 -16.56
CA THR A 62 6.95 27.87 -16.05
C THR A 62 7.51 27.00 -14.92
N THR A 63 7.46 27.52 -13.70
CA THR A 63 7.63 26.71 -12.51
C THR A 63 6.46 25.74 -12.52
N ALA A 64 6.68 24.57 -13.12
CA ALA A 64 5.86 23.41 -12.88
C ALA A 64 5.70 23.32 -11.36
N PRO A 65 4.47 23.28 -10.82
CA PRO A 65 4.29 23.32 -9.38
C PRO A 65 4.92 22.07 -8.80
N THR A 66 6.13 22.25 -8.24
CA THR A 66 6.86 21.19 -7.56
C THR A 66 6.15 20.94 -6.24
N THR A 67 5.03 20.22 -6.31
CA THR A 67 4.29 19.73 -5.15
C THR A 67 5.07 18.59 -4.51
N THR A 68 6.23 18.91 -3.94
CA THR A 68 6.79 18.18 -2.80
C THR A 68 5.80 18.35 -1.65
N MET A 69 4.70 17.60 -1.71
CA MET A 69 3.70 17.58 -0.67
C MET A 69 4.40 17.09 0.60
N SER A 70 4.17 17.80 1.72
CA SER A 70 4.73 17.38 3.00
C SER A 70 4.41 15.89 3.26
N PRO A 71 5.35 15.10 3.81
CA PRO A 71 5.08 13.71 4.17
C PRO A 71 3.80 13.52 5.00
N ILE A 72 3.44 14.53 5.80
CA ILE A 72 2.18 14.57 6.59
C ILE A 72 0.95 14.61 5.68
N TYR A 73 0.98 15.37 4.59
CA TYR A 73 -0.11 15.42 3.61
C TYR A 73 -0.28 14.09 2.89
N GLU A 74 0.82 13.51 2.39
CA GLU A 74 0.73 12.23 1.66
C GLU A 74 0.29 11.09 2.58
N THR A 75 0.79 11.05 3.82
CA THR A 75 0.30 10.13 4.86
C THR A 75 -1.20 10.30 5.09
N ASN A 76 -1.69 11.54 5.21
CA ASN A 76 -3.13 11.81 5.37
C ASN A 76 -3.96 11.38 4.16
N LYS A 77 -3.44 11.54 2.94
CA LYS A 77 -4.07 11.10 1.69
C LYS A 77 -4.17 9.57 1.64
N VAL A 78 -3.06 8.87 1.88
CA VAL A 78 -3.01 7.39 1.92
C VAL A 78 -3.94 6.83 2.98
N ILE A 79 -3.86 7.28 4.24
CA ILE A 79 -4.71 6.73 5.32
C ILE A 79 -6.19 7.09 5.12
N THR A 80 -6.50 8.24 4.54
CA THR A 80 -7.89 8.61 4.22
C THR A 80 -8.45 7.76 3.09
N GLN A 81 -7.62 7.30 2.14
CA GLN A 81 -8.05 6.36 1.12
C GLN A 81 -8.24 4.96 1.71
N ALA A 82 -7.27 4.44 2.46
CA ALA A 82 -7.37 3.15 3.13
C ALA A 82 -8.62 3.06 4.05
N LEU A 83 -8.94 4.12 4.80
CA LEU A 83 -10.19 4.20 5.59
C LEU A 83 -11.48 4.16 4.74
N LYS A 84 -11.46 4.55 3.47
CA LYS A 84 -12.61 4.38 2.56
C LYS A 84 -12.67 2.96 2.01
N ASP A 85 -11.52 2.38 1.69
CA ASP A 85 -11.43 1.03 1.11
C ASP A 85 -11.97 -0.01 2.10
N LEU A 86 -11.62 0.13 3.39
CA LEU A 86 -12.20 -0.65 4.50
C LEU A 86 -13.74 -0.57 4.62
N LEU A 87 -14.40 0.48 4.11
CA LEU A 87 -15.87 0.57 4.10
C LEU A 87 -16.51 -0.31 3.01
N ASN A 88 -15.73 -0.70 1.99
CA ASN A 88 -16.15 -1.57 0.89
C ASN A 88 -15.81 -3.05 1.17
N GLU A 89 -14.81 -3.33 2.00
CA GLU A 89 -14.33 -4.67 2.37
C GLU A 89 -15.27 -5.43 3.34
N ARG A 90 -16.48 -5.76 2.87
CA ARG A 90 -17.52 -6.42 3.68
C ARG A 90 -17.41 -7.95 3.62
N MET A 91 -16.50 -8.52 4.40
CA MET A 91 -16.25 -9.98 4.48
C MET A 91 -16.79 -10.64 5.75
N GLY A 92 -17.18 -11.92 5.67
CA GLY A 92 -17.59 -12.73 6.83
C GLY A 92 -18.93 -12.33 7.47
N TYR A 93 -19.15 -12.75 8.72
CA TYR A 93 -20.39 -12.59 9.48
C TYR A 93 -20.44 -11.25 10.23
N TYR A 94 -20.28 -10.16 9.49
CA TYR A 94 -20.33 -8.79 10.02
C TYR A 94 -21.75 -8.31 10.36
N ASP A 95 -22.77 -8.93 9.79
CA ASP A 95 -24.17 -8.47 9.91
C ASP A 95 -24.78 -8.90 11.25
N GLY A 96 -25.42 -7.94 11.94
CA GLY A 96 -25.86 -8.09 13.33
C GLY A 96 -24.75 -7.94 14.38
N ASN A 97 -23.46 -7.90 13.98
CA ASN A 97 -22.34 -7.75 14.91
C ASN A 97 -22.24 -6.31 15.44
N THR A 98 -22.33 -6.14 16.76
CA THR A 98 -22.32 -4.83 17.42
C THR A 98 -20.97 -4.13 17.40
N GLU A 99 -19.87 -4.87 17.62
CA GLU A 99 -18.50 -4.33 17.56
C GLU A 99 -18.17 -3.86 16.13
N TYR A 100 -18.50 -4.67 15.12
CA TYR A 100 -18.28 -4.32 13.72
C TYR A 100 -19.03 -3.04 13.33
N LYS A 101 -20.28 -2.91 13.78
CA LYS A 101 -21.10 -1.70 13.58
C LYS A 101 -20.46 -0.47 14.21
N GLU A 102 -19.89 -0.59 15.41
CA GLU A 102 -19.18 0.49 16.09
C GLU A 102 -17.89 0.86 15.33
N TYR A 103 -17.02 -0.10 15.04
CA TYR A 103 -15.77 0.16 14.33
C TYR A 103 -16.01 0.77 12.94
N ILE A 104 -16.92 0.25 12.12
CA ILE A 104 -17.25 0.83 10.81
C ILE A 104 -17.83 2.24 10.94
N THR A 105 -18.54 2.53 12.02
CA THR A 105 -19.01 3.89 12.31
C THR A 105 -17.83 4.83 12.60
N ASN A 106 -16.85 4.38 13.40
CA ASN A 106 -15.62 5.11 13.68
C ASN A 106 -14.77 5.32 12.41
N VAL A 107 -14.57 4.27 11.59
CA VAL A 107 -13.89 4.34 10.28
C VAL A 107 -14.56 5.38 9.37
N ARG A 108 -15.89 5.35 9.26
CA ARG A 108 -16.67 6.31 8.45
C ARG A 108 -16.49 7.75 8.93
N PHE A 109 -16.41 7.98 10.24
CA PHE A 109 -16.13 9.32 10.79
C PHE A 109 -14.68 9.75 10.56
N ALA A 110 -13.70 8.86 10.79
CA ALA A 110 -12.28 9.14 10.57
C ALA A 110 -11.96 9.47 9.11
N ALA A 111 -12.57 8.74 8.15
CA ALA A 111 -12.44 9.01 6.72
C ALA A 111 -12.87 10.45 6.33
N LYS A 112 -13.87 11.02 7.02
CA LYS A 112 -14.39 12.37 6.78
C LYS A 112 -13.64 13.50 7.52
N ARG A 113 -12.82 13.20 8.52
CA ARG A 113 -12.09 14.22 9.28
C ARG A 113 -10.98 14.88 8.46
N SER A 114 -10.63 16.12 8.82
CA SER A 114 -9.49 16.85 8.24
C SER A 114 -8.14 16.30 8.70
N ILE A 115 -7.05 16.80 8.09
CA ILE A 115 -5.66 16.43 8.39
C ILE A 115 -5.24 16.69 9.84
N ASN A 116 -5.92 17.60 10.55
CA ASN A 116 -5.68 17.87 11.97
C ASN A 116 -5.98 16.66 12.88
N PHE A 117 -6.67 15.65 12.35
CA PHE A 117 -6.96 14.38 13.04
C PHE A 117 -6.16 13.19 12.47
N LEU A 118 -4.97 13.44 11.91
CA LEU A 118 -4.14 12.42 11.28
C LEU A 118 -3.82 11.25 12.23
N ALA A 119 -3.46 11.54 13.48
CA ALA A 119 -3.19 10.51 14.48
C ALA A 119 -4.42 9.61 14.71
N GLN A 120 -5.61 10.19 14.87
CA GLN A 120 -6.85 9.43 15.08
C GLN A 120 -7.29 8.66 13.82
N LYS A 121 -6.98 9.15 12.61
CA LYS A 121 -7.19 8.37 11.36
C LYS A 121 -6.34 7.10 11.37
N ILE A 122 -5.05 7.23 11.67
CA ILE A 122 -4.09 6.12 11.74
C ILE A 122 -4.48 5.12 12.82
N GLU A 123 -4.83 5.62 14.02
CA GLU A 123 -5.31 4.79 15.13
C GLU A 123 -6.60 4.03 14.79
N THR A 124 -7.57 4.69 14.15
CA THR A 124 -8.83 4.07 13.74
C THR A 124 -8.61 2.97 12.71
N TYR A 125 -7.70 3.19 11.76
CA TYR A 125 -7.31 2.19 10.76
C TYR A 125 -6.75 0.93 11.43
N TYR A 126 -5.70 1.07 12.25
CA TYR A 126 -5.05 -0.07 12.90
C TYR A 126 -5.97 -0.81 13.87
N LYS A 127 -6.79 -0.08 14.65
CA LYS A 127 -7.78 -0.69 15.54
C LYS A 127 -8.82 -1.52 14.79
N PHE A 128 -9.34 -1.03 13.66
CA PHE A 128 -10.28 -1.80 12.86
C PHE A 128 -9.62 -2.99 12.17
N THR A 129 -8.43 -2.83 11.57
CA THR A 129 -7.78 -3.93 10.85
C THR A 129 -7.43 -5.09 11.78
N GLU A 130 -6.92 -4.82 13.00
CA GLU A 130 -6.59 -5.88 13.95
C GLU A 130 -7.84 -6.56 14.50
N TYR A 131 -8.87 -5.79 14.87
CA TYR A 131 -10.19 -6.33 15.24
C TYR A 131 -10.78 -7.23 14.14
N ASN A 132 -10.75 -6.76 12.89
CA ASN A 132 -11.37 -7.44 11.77
C ASN A 132 -10.60 -8.70 11.37
N LYS A 133 -9.27 -8.69 11.48
CA LYS A 133 -8.41 -9.88 11.34
C LYS A 133 -8.77 -10.94 12.37
N GLN A 134 -8.73 -10.61 13.66
CA GLN A 134 -9.10 -11.55 14.74
C GLN A 134 -10.53 -12.08 14.55
N ARG A 135 -11.47 -11.23 14.13
CA ARG A 135 -12.85 -11.62 13.84
C ARG A 135 -12.93 -12.69 12.74
N LEU A 136 -12.21 -12.50 11.64
CA LEU A 136 -12.22 -13.43 10.50
C LEU A 136 -11.50 -14.75 10.83
N GLU A 137 -10.41 -14.70 11.61
CA GLU A 137 -9.72 -15.89 12.13
C GLU A 137 -10.64 -16.74 13.02
N LEU A 138 -11.35 -16.10 13.96
CA LEU A 138 -12.34 -16.76 14.82
C LEU A 138 -13.54 -17.30 14.03
N GLU A 139 -14.03 -16.57 13.03
CA GLU A 139 -15.08 -17.06 12.13
C GLU A 139 -14.63 -18.27 11.31
N SER A 140 -13.37 -18.32 10.87
CA SER A 140 -12.82 -19.51 10.20
C SER A 140 -12.80 -20.72 11.14
N ALA A 141 -12.23 -20.57 12.33
CA ALA A 141 -12.15 -21.67 13.31
C ALA A 141 -13.53 -22.23 13.70
N ILE A 142 -14.53 -21.35 13.84
CA ILE A 142 -15.93 -21.77 14.08
C ILE A 142 -16.48 -22.56 12.89
N LYS A 143 -16.25 -22.10 11.65
CA LYS A 143 -16.70 -22.80 10.44
C LYS A 143 -16.03 -24.17 10.28
N ASP A 144 -14.76 -24.29 10.62
CA ASP A 144 -14.02 -25.56 10.56
C ASP A 144 -14.57 -26.58 11.56
N ARG A 145 -14.87 -26.16 12.80
CA ARG A 145 -15.55 -27.01 13.79
C ARG A 145 -16.97 -27.37 13.35
N LEU A 146 -17.73 -26.43 12.79
CA LEU A 146 -19.06 -26.68 12.21
C LEU A 146 -19.01 -27.68 11.04
N ALA A 147 -18.00 -27.62 10.19
CA ALA A 147 -17.79 -28.58 9.12
C ALA A 147 -17.51 -29.99 9.67
N ARG A 148 -16.65 -30.11 10.70
CA ARG A 148 -16.41 -31.41 11.38
C ARG A 148 -17.67 -31.94 12.08
N LEU A 149 -18.46 -31.06 12.70
CA LEU A 149 -19.74 -31.42 13.33
C LEU A 149 -20.74 -31.98 12.31
N ASN A 150 -20.96 -31.25 11.21
CA ASN A 150 -21.95 -31.59 10.20
C ASN A 150 -21.55 -32.80 9.34
N ASN A 151 -20.28 -32.95 8.99
CA ASN A 151 -19.83 -33.91 7.98
C ASN A 151 -19.20 -35.18 8.58
N VAL A 152 -18.83 -35.19 9.87
CA VAL A 152 -18.12 -36.31 10.50
C VAL A 152 -18.77 -36.72 11.82
N LEU A 153 -18.90 -35.80 12.78
CA LEU A 153 -19.32 -36.15 14.14
C LEU A 153 -20.80 -36.53 14.19
N ILE A 154 -21.73 -35.65 13.79
CA ILE A 154 -23.17 -35.92 13.88
C ILE A 154 -23.57 -37.15 13.02
N PRO A 155 -23.11 -37.31 11.75
CA PRO A 155 -23.48 -38.47 10.94
C PRO A 155 -22.92 -39.82 11.42
N SER A 156 -21.88 -39.82 12.27
CA SER A 156 -21.31 -41.05 12.83
C SER A 156 -22.00 -41.54 14.10
N GLN A 157 -22.97 -40.78 14.64
CA GLN A 157 -23.70 -41.17 15.85
C GLN A 157 -25.04 -41.85 15.51
N THR A 158 -25.47 -42.77 16.37
CA THR A 158 -26.86 -43.26 16.39
C THR A 158 -27.82 -42.09 16.61
N PRO A 159 -28.95 -42.00 15.87
CA PRO A 159 -29.95 -40.96 16.10
C PRO A 159 -30.45 -40.94 17.55
N ASN A 160 -30.61 -39.74 18.12
CA ASN A 160 -31.04 -39.50 19.51
C ASN A 160 -30.12 -40.05 20.62
N SER A 161 -28.96 -40.64 20.32
CA SER A 161 -27.90 -40.93 21.30
C SER A 161 -27.49 -39.70 22.11
N SER A 162 -26.89 -39.92 23.28
CA SER A 162 -26.36 -38.83 24.11
C SER A 162 -25.30 -38.02 23.36
N CYS A 163 -24.44 -38.68 22.57
CA CYS A 163 -23.46 -37.99 21.74
C CYS A 163 -24.07 -37.23 20.53
N SER A 164 -25.11 -37.76 19.86
CA SER A 164 -25.78 -36.99 18.79
C SER A 164 -26.40 -35.70 19.32
N LYS A 165 -27.10 -35.76 20.46
CA LYS A 165 -27.69 -34.60 21.15
C LYS A 165 -26.61 -33.59 21.56
N PHE A 166 -25.49 -34.06 22.10
CA PHE A 166 -24.34 -33.21 22.48
C PHE A 166 -23.76 -32.45 21.28
N TYR A 167 -23.46 -33.13 20.16
CA TYR A 167 -22.92 -32.48 18.97
C TYR A 167 -23.94 -31.55 18.27
N LEU A 168 -25.23 -31.88 18.31
CA LEU A 168 -26.30 -30.98 17.83
C LEU A 168 -26.35 -29.68 18.64
N GLN A 169 -26.17 -29.73 19.96
CA GLN A 169 -26.09 -28.53 20.79
C GLN A 169 -24.83 -27.69 20.48
N GLN A 170 -23.66 -28.32 20.34
CA GLN A 170 -22.43 -27.63 19.92
C GLN A 170 -22.64 -26.88 18.60
N ARG A 171 -23.29 -27.52 17.61
CA ARG A 171 -23.59 -26.89 16.31
C ARG A 171 -24.43 -25.63 16.46
N ILE A 172 -25.55 -25.70 17.18
CA ILE A 172 -26.47 -24.56 17.37
C ILE A 172 -25.74 -23.39 18.04
N VAL A 173 -24.96 -23.65 19.09
CA VAL A 173 -24.19 -22.63 19.81
C VAL A 173 -23.13 -21.97 18.92
N LEU A 174 -22.48 -22.75 18.06
CA LEU A 174 -21.45 -22.26 17.15
C LEU A 174 -22.03 -21.48 15.95
N GLU A 175 -23.20 -21.86 15.44
CA GLU A 175 -23.93 -21.15 14.39
C GLU A 175 -24.36 -19.73 14.84
N ASP A 176 -24.87 -19.59 16.07
CA ASP A 176 -25.18 -18.28 16.66
C ASP A 176 -23.92 -17.44 16.92
N ALA A 177 -22.85 -18.07 17.43
CA ALA A 177 -21.59 -17.40 17.74
C ALA A 177 -20.95 -16.69 16.54
N LEU A 178 -21.21 -17.12 15.30
CA LEU A 178 -20.68 -16.48 14.08
C LEU A 178 -21.01 -14.99 13.98
N ARG A 179 -22.16 -14.52 14.49
CA ARG A 179 -22.52 -13.09 14.46
C ARG A 179 -22.10 -12.34 15.74
N ALA A 180 -21.66 -13.05 16.76
CA ALA A 180 -21.28 -12.49 18.07
C ALA A 180 -19.95 -11.72 18.03
N THR A 181 -19.67 -11.04 19.16
CA THR A 181 -18.41 -10.32 19.42
C THR A 181 -17.19 -11.26 19.42
N ASN A 182 -15.99 -10.72 19.22
CA ASN A 182 -14.77 -11.54 19.19
C ASN A 182 -14.58 -12.33 20.49
N ALA A 183 -14.77 -11.68 21.65
CA ALA A 183 -14.69 -12.35 22.95
C ALA A 183 -15.73 -13.47 23.13
N LYS A 184 -16.95 -13.31 22.58
CA LYS A 184 -17.97 -14.37 22.59
C LYS A 184 -17.63 -15.51 21.64
N LYS A 185 -17.11 -15.21 20.45
CA LYS A 185 -16.62 -16.21 19.48
C LYS A 185 -15.54 -17.09 20.09
N GLU A 186 -14.53 -16.46 20.68
CA GLU A 186 -13.41 -17.14 21.35
C GLU A 186 -13.88 -18.03 22.50
N ALA A 187 -14.79 -17.54 23.36
CA ALA A 187 -15.39 -18.35 24.42
C ALA A 187 -16.16 -19.55 23.85
N LYS A 188 -17.02 -19.33 22.83
CA LYS A 188 -17.89 -20.39 22.28
C LYS A 188 -17.15 -21.43 21.46
N ILE A 189 -16.12 -21.08 20.69
CA ILE A 189 -15.30 -22.09 20.01
C ILE A 189 -14.54 -22.95 21.02
N ARG A 190 -13.96 -22.35 22.06
CA ARG A 190 -13.26 -23.07 23.14
C ARG A 190 -14.20 -24.01 23.90
N GLU A 191 -15.40 -23.56 24.25
CA GLU A 191 -16.41 -24.35 24.98
C GLU A 191 -16.99 -25.52 24.15
N ASN A 192 -16.99 -25.42 22.81
CA ASN A 192 -17.66 -26.37 21.91
C ASN A 192 -16.70 -27.09 20.94
N SER A 193 -15.41 -27.17 21.30
CA SER A 193 -14.38 -27.92 20.56
C SER A 193 -14.12 -29.32 21.09
N GLU A 194 -14.60 -29.65 22.29
CA GLU A 194 -14.46 -30.98 22.90
C GLU A 194 -15.28 -32.05 22.17
N ASP A 195 -14.74 -33.27 22.12
CA ASP A 195 -15.49 -34.43 21.62
C ASP A 195 -16.27 -35.12 22.76
N CYS A 196 -17.33 -35.85 22.38
CA CYS A 196 -18.26 -36.48 23.31
C CYS A 196 -17.56 -37.52 24.21
N LYS A 197 -17.92 -37.54 25.50
CA LYS A 197 -17.40 -38.47 26.51
C LYS A 197 -18.48 -39.36 27.13
N TYR A 198 -19.72 -39.30 26.60
CA TYR A 198 -20.79 -40.19 27.03
C TYR A 198 -20.55 -41.59 26.48
N VAL A 199 -20.84 -42.59 27.30
CA VAL A 199 -20.95 -43.99 26.88
C VAL A 199 -22.44 -44.24 26.73
N ASP A 200 -22.92 -44.48 25.51
CA ASP A 200 -24.32 -44.86 25.30
C ASP A 200 -24.55 -46.24 25.93
N ASN A 201 -25.23 -46.28 27.08
CA ASN A 201 -25.60 -47.52 27.74
C ASN A 201 -26.79 -48.17 27.00
N GLU A 202 -26.81 -49.50 26.92
CA GLU A 202 -27.81 -50.30 26.19
C GLU A 202 -29.27 -50.04 26.64
N TYR A 203 -29.45 -49.45 27.83
CA TYR A 203 -30.77 -49.11 28.41
C TYR A 203 -31.33 -47.73 28.03
N ASP A 204 -30.59 -46.87 27.33
CA ASP A 204 -31.00 -45.49 26.99
C ASP A 204 -31.93 -45.41 25.74
N TYR A 205 -32.51 -46.56 25.34
CA TYR A 205 -33.27 -46.78 24.09
C TYR A 205 -34.79 -46.99 24.28
N TYR A 206 -35.34 -46.67 25.46
CA TYR A 206 -36.77 -46.84 25.80
C TYR A 206 -37.47 -45.51 26.13
#